data_AF-A0A2G9S324-F1
#
_entry.id   AF-A0A2G9S324-F1
#
_cell.length_a   1.000
_cell.length_b   1.000
_cell.length_c   1.000
_cell.angle_alpha   90.00
_cell.angle_beta   90.00
_cell.angle_gamma   90.00
#
_symmetry.space_group_name_H-M   'P 1'
#
loop_
_entity.id
_entity.type
_entity.pdbx_description
1 polymer ?
#
loop_
_entity_poly.entity_id
_entity_poly.type
_entity_poly.pdbx_seq_one_letter_code
_entity_poly.pdbx_strand_id
1 'polypeptide(L)'
;MDVAFLLDSSYNMRQDNFAAAKGFISTMIDRLTVSSTGDRVALVSNTPPNFRPSNEASPHVEFDLSTYDNNILLKKHLLNVNHLQGPPALGFTLQWTIKNIMSKASNARKHKAIIIILSGETSEWDKQTLAQASLNAKCEGYPIFVLFTGKTYNDTELMDLPSIPVDHHLLQLGRIHKPEFGYALGFTHSFLNSIRRSINKYPPPEMKSKCSAVGSARGKRLS
;
A
#
# COMPACT_ATOMS: atom_id res chain seq x y z
N MET A 1 -6.85 11.18 -8.73
CA MET A 1 -6.77 9.77 -8.29
C MET A 1 -6.46 9.75 -6.82
N ASP A 2 -6.97 8.77 -6.08
CA ASP A 2 -6.60 8.58 -4.67
C ASP A 2 -5.50 7.52 -4.55
N VAL A 3 -4.34 7.88 -4.02
CA VAL A 3 -3.19 6.97 -3.87
C VAL A 3 -2.84 6.84 -2.40
N ALA A 4 -2.86 5.62 -1.86
CA ALA A 4 -2.34 5.36 -0.52
C ALA A 4 -0.98 4.67 -0.61
N PHE A 5 0.03 5.25 0.03
CA PHE A 5 1.30 4.60 0.28
C PHE A 5 1.26 3.93 1.66
N LEU A 6 1.58 2.64 1.68
CA LEU A 6 1.84 1.87 2.88
C LEU A 6 3.35 1.66 2.97
N LEU A 7 3.99 2.34 3.94
CA LEU A 7 5.43 2.28 4.13
C LEU A 7 5.75 1.35 5.31
N ASP A 8 6.47 0.28 5.01
CA ASP A 8 7.00 -0.60 6.05
C ASP A 8 8.04 0.15 6.87
N SER A 9 7.65 0.44 8.10
CA SER A 9 8.46 1.10 9.12
C SER A 9 8.80 0.13 10.26
N SER A 10 8.74 -1.18 10.00
CA SER A 10 9.10 -2.21 10.97
C SER A 10 10.61 -2.42 11.06
N TYR A 11 11.05 -3.14 12.08
CA TYR A 11 12.47 -3.52 12.23
C TYR A 11 13.03 -4.37 11.06
N ASN A 12 12.18 -4.91 10.17
CA ASN A 12 12.62 -5.61 8.96
C ASN A 12 13.22 -4.64 7.92
N MET A 13 12.75 -3.40 7.90
CA MET A 13 13.24 -2.37 6.98
C MET A 13 14.57 -1.83 7.49
N ARG A 14 15.61 -1.90 6.66
CA ARG A 14 16.90 -1.27 6.98
C ARG A 14 16.81 0.24 6.84
N GLN A 15 17.57 0.99 7.65
CA GLN A 15 17.55 2.46 7.67
C GLN A 15 17.84 3.09 6.29
N ASP A 16 18.78 2.52 5.53
CA ASP A 16 19.11 2.96 4.17
C ASP A 16 17.96 2.70 3.19
N ASN A 17 17.33 1.53 3.26
CA ASN A 17 16.13 1.21 2.47
C ASN A 17 14.95 2.13 2.82
N PHE A 18 14.75 2.45 4.11
CA PHE A 18 13.70 3.37 4.55
C PHE A 18 13.90 4.79 4.00
N ALA A 19 15.13 5.31 4.10
CA ALA A 19 15.48 6.61 3.54
C ALA A 19 15.29 6.64 2.01
N ALA A 20 15.69 5.58 1.31
CA ALA A 20 15.50 5.45 -0.12
C ALA A 20 14.01 5.33 -0.52
N ALA A 21 13.20 4.60 0.26
CA ALA A 21 11.75 4.51 0.08
C ALA A 21 11.08 5.89 0.22
N LYS A 22 11.47 6.70 1.21
CA LYS A 22 11.02 8.09 1.33
C LYS A 22 11.40 8.93 0.11
N GLY A 23 12.63 8.80 -0.37
CA GLY A 23 13.09 9.47 -1.59
C GLY A 23 12.28 9.06 -2.83
N PHE A 24 11.97 7.77 -2.94
CA PHE A 24 11.10 7.22 -3.98
C PHE A 24 9.68 7.82 -3.90
N ILE A 25 9.04 7.81 -2.73
CA ILE A 25 7.70 8.39 -2.54
C ILE A 25 7.72 9.89 -2.92
N SER A 26 8.73 10.63 -2.44
CA SER A 26 8.94 12.04 -2.76
C SER A 26 8.97 12.29 -4.28
N THR A 27 9.69 11.44 -5.02
CA THR A 27 9.81 11.56 -6.48
C THR A 27 8.55 11.09 -7.21
N MET A 28 7.81 10.13 -6.65
CA MET A 28 6.49 9.72 -7.16
C MET A 28 5.46 10.83 -7.01
N ILE A 29 5.48 11.59 -5.90
CA ILE A 29 4.60 12.74 -5.68
C ILE A 29 4.80 13.81 -6.78
N ASP A 30 6.02 13.99 -7.28
CA ASP A 30 6.29 14.90 -8.41
C ASP A 30 5.61 14.46 -9.73
N ARG A 31 5.15 13.20 -9.82
CA ARG A 31 4.38 12.66 -10.96
C ARG A 31 2.86 12.76 -10.76
N LEU A 32 2.42 13.30 -9.62
CA LEU A 32 1.02 13.47 -9.26
C LEU A 32 0.63 14.95 -9.25
N THR A 33 -0.60 15.23 -9.65
CA THR A 33 -1.18 16.58 -9.63
C THR A 33 -1.93 16.78 -8.31
N VAL A 34 -1.20 16.84 -7.19
CA VAL A 34 -1.83 16.91 -5.85
C VAL A 34 -2.56 18.24 -5.69
N SER A 35 -3.86 18.14 -5.42
CA SER A 35 -4.74 19.28 -5.14
C SER A 35 -6.11 18.79 -4.65
N SER A 36 -6.91 19.71 -4.11
CA SER A 36 -8.29 19.43 -3.68
C SER A 36 -9.19 18.94 -4.82
N THR A 37 -8.87 19.25 -6.09
CA THR A 37 -9.61 18.81 -7.29
C THR A 37 -8.86 17.78 -8.15
N GLY A 38 -7.58 17.50 -7.86
CA GLY A 38 -6.73 16.57 -8.61
C GLY A 38 -6.46 15.24 -7.92
N ASP A 39 -5.18 14.88 -7.81
CA ASP A 39 -4.73 13.70 -7.08
C ASP A 39 -4.69 13.97 -5.56
N ARG A 40 -4.89 12.91 -4.78
CA ARG A 40 -4.78 12.94 -3.32
C ARG A 40 -3.92 11.77 -2.88
N VAL A 41 -3.12 12.00 -1.85
CA VAL A 41 -2.13 11.04 -1.38
C VAL A 41 -2.28 10.85 0.12
N ALA A 42 -2.33 9.59 0.54
CA ALA A 42 -2.19 9.21 1.93
C ALA A 42 -0.86 8.48 2.12
N LEU A 43 -0.27 8.63 3.29
CA LEU A 43 0.89 7.85 3.72
C LEU A 43 0.61 7.27 5.10
N VAL A 44 0.69 5.95 5.18
CA VAL A 44 0.54 5.21 6.42
C VAL A 44 1.81 4.40 6.62
N SER A 45 2.53 4.73 7.70
CA SER A 45 3.61 3.91 8.19
C SER A 45 3.02 2.75 9.00
N ASN A 46 3.70 1.60 8.99
CA ASN A 46 3.37 0.49 9.89
C ASN A 46 3.46 0.92 11.38
N THR A 47 3.47 -0.04 12.29
CA THR A 47 3.20 0.22 13.70
C THR A 47 4.41 0.75 14.50
N PRO A 48 4.21 1.50 15.60
CA PRO A 48 5.29 1.96 16.50
C PRO A 48 5.91 0.82 17.34
N PRO A 49 7.08 1.01 17.98
CA PRO A 49 7.79 -0.01 18.76
C PRO A 49 6.94 -0.78 19.77
N ASN A 50 6.05 -0.07 20.45
CA ASN A 50 5.23 -0.62 21.53
C ASN A 50 3.85 -1.08 21.06
N PHE A 51 3.64 -1.22 19.76
CA PHE A 51 2.35 -1.63 19.22
C PHE A 51 1.93 -3.01 19.72
N ARG A 52 0.67 -3.09 20.14
CA ARG A 52 -0.02 -4.34 20.46
C ARG A 52 -1.35 -4.36 19.73
N PRO A 53 -1.72 -5.46 19.07
CA PRO A 53 -3.02 -5.60 18.44
C PRO A 53 -4.13 -5.40 19.48
N SER A 54 -5.08 -4.51 19.17
CA SER A 54 -6.29 -4.28 19.97
C SER A 54 -7.40 -3.71 19.08
N ASN A 55 -8.63 -3.68 19.59
CA ASN A 55 -9.77 -3.14 18.84
C ASN A 55 -9.66 -1.62 18.59
N GLU A 56 -8.93 -0.91 19.43
CA GLU A 56 -8.71 0.54 19.35
C GLU A 56 -7.35 0.88 18.69
N ALA A 57 -6.55 -0.12 18.35
CA ALA A 57 -5.26 0.08 17.72
C ALA A 57 -5.44 0.72 16.34
N SER A 58 -4.46 1.53 15.96
CA SER A 58 -4.33 2.09 14.60
C SER A 58 -2.87 2.02 14.16
N PRO A 59 -2.60 1.92 12.84
CA PRO A 59 -1.26 2.12 12.31
C PRO A 59 -0.85 3.59 12.46
N HIS A 60 0.42 3.89 12.21
CA HIS A 60 0.88 5.26 12.26
C HIS A 60 0.52 6.00 10.95
N VAL A 61 -0.52 6.82 11.00
CA VAL A 61 -0.95 7.64 9.86
C VAL A 61 -0.08 8.90 9.83
N GLU A 62 0.79 9.03 8.83
CA GLU A 62 1.58 10.24 8.61
C GLU A 62 0.65 11.36 8.10
N PHE A 63 -0.19 11.03 7.12
CA PHE A 63 -1.22 11.92 6.59
C PHE A 63 -2.26 11.15 5.76
N ASP A 64 -3.48 11.65 5.74
CA ASP A 64 -4.60 11.10 4.96
C ASP A 64 -4.79 11.80 3.61
N LEU A 65 -5.77 11.33 2.83
CA LEU A 65 -6.09 11.87 1.49
C LEU A 65 -6.53 13.34 1.51
N SER A 66 -7.02 13.86 2.64
CA SER A 66 -7.50 15.23 2.79
C SER A 66 -6.50 16.17 3.45
N THR A 67 -5.39 15.65 3.98
CA THR A 67 -4.44 16.42 4.78
C THR A 67 -3.69 17.47 3.94
N TYR A 68 -3.35 17.13 2.69
CA TYR A 68 -2.59 18.00 1.81
C TYR A 68 -3.25 18.17 0.44
N ASP A 69 -3.28 19.42 -0.01
CA ASP A 69 -3.68 19.84 -1.36
C ASP A 69 -2.51 20.45 -2.15
N ASN A 70 -1.28 20.29 -1.64
CA ASN A 70 -0.08 20.91 -2.18
C ASN A 70 1.13 19.98 -2.03
N ASN A 71 1.82 19.73 -3.15
CA ASN A 71 3.02 18.90 -3.21
C ASN A 71 4.15 19.39 -2.28
N ILE A 72 4.34 20.70 -2.13
CA ILE A 72 5.45 21.27 -1.35
C ILE A 72 5.29 20.93 0.14
N LEU A 73 4.11 21.16 0.71
CA LEU A 73 3.85 20.87 2.14
C LEU A 73 3.85 19.37 2.41
N LEU A 74 3.27 18.57 1.50
CA LEU A 74 3.29 17.12 1.59
C LEU A 74 4.72 16.59 1.62
N LYS A 75 5.57 17.01 0.66
CA LYS A 75 6.99 16.60 0.61
C LYS A 75 7.76 17.09 1.83
N LYS A 76 7.43 18.28 2.35
CA LYS A 76 8.03 18.78 3.60
C LYS A 76 7.69 17.89 4.80
N HIS A 77 6.45 17.40 4.91
CA HIS A 77 6.09 16.40 5.94
C HIS A 77 6.92 15.13 5.72
N LEU A 78 6.93 14.61 4.49
CA LEU A 78 7.65 13.38 4.15
C LEU A 78 9.11 13.42 4.60
N LEU A 79 9.82 14.56 4.51
CA LEU A 79 11.19 14.68 5.02
C LEU A 79 11.32 14.33 6.51
N ASN A 80 10.32 14.63 7.32
CA ASN A 80 10.31 14.42 8.77
C ASN A 80 9.72 13.08 9.22
N VAL A 81 9.24 12.25 8.28
CA VAL A 81 8.72 10.90 8.58
C VAL A 81 9.83 10.04 9.19
N ASN A 82 9.59 9.47 10.37
CA ASN A 82 10.59 8.74 11.13
C ASN A 82 10.47 7.23 10.94
N HIS A 83 11.61 6.55 10.99
CA HIS A 83 11.64 5.09 10.98
C HIS A 83 11.27 4.56 12.38
N LEU A 84 10.04 4.10 12.53
CA LEU A 84 9.44 3.70 13.80
C LEU A 84 10.06 2.44 14.41
N GLN A 85 10.55 1.49 13.61
CA GLN A 85 11.12 0.21 14.07
C GLN A 85 10.18 -0.65 14.94
N GLY A 86 8.87 -0.61 14.66
CA GLY A 86 7.89 -1.47 15.34
C GLY A 86 7.78 -2.89 14.77
N PRO A 87 6.89 -3.72 15.36
CA PRO A 87 6.61 -5.04 14.81
C PRO A 87 5.93 -4.96 13.43
N PRO A 88 6.26 -5.87 12.50
CA PRO A 88 5.59 -5.96 11.21
C PRO A 88 4.10 -6.29 11.37
N ALA A 89 3.23 -5.47 10.80
CA ALA A 89 1.78 -5.61 10.92
C ALA A 89 1.08 -5.12 9.64
N LEU A 90 1.53 -5.62 8.49
CA LEU A 90 1.11 -5.15 7.18
C LEU A 90 -0.37 -5.43 6.89
N GLY A 91 -0.88 -6.60 7.29
CA GLY A 91 -2.27 -7.01 7.12
C GLY A 91 -3.22 -6.11 7.88
N PHE A 92 -2.95 -5.90 9.17
CA PHE A 92 -3.62 -4.92 10.00
C PHE A 92 -3.60 -3.52 9.37
N THR A 93 -2.42 -3.04 8.95
CA THR A 93 -2.23 -1.70 8.37
C THR A 93 -3.00 -1.53 7.06
N LEU A 94 -2.96 -2.54 6.17
CA LEU A 94 -3.70 -2.56 4.91
C LEU A 94 -5.21 -2.55 5.16
N GLN A 95 -5.71 -3.42 6.04
CA GLN A 95 -7.12 -3.49 6.38
C GLN A 95 -7.62 -2.17 6.98
N TRP A 96 -6.86 -1.59 7.91
CA TRP A 96 -7.20 -0.33 8.55
C TRP A 96 -7.23 0.82 7.54
N THR A 97 -6.23 0.89 6.66
CA THR A 97 -6.12 1.94 5.62
C THR A 97 -7.29 1.89 4.66
N ILE A 98 -7.70 0.69 4.22
CA ILE A 98 -8.88 0.55 3.37
C ILE A 98 -10.14 1.02 4.10
N LYS A 99 -10.35 0.52 5.32
CA LYS A 99 -11.57 0.81 6.11
C LYS A 99 -11.69 2.28 6.49
N ASN A 100 -10.58 2.94 6.81
CA ASN A 100 -10.60 4.27 7.45
C ASN A 100 -10.14 5.41 6.56
N ILE A 101 -9.33 5.15 5.53
CA ILE A 101 -8.85 6.18 4.61
C ILE A 101 -9.55 6.01 3.25
N MET A 102 -9.33 4.87 2.59
CA MET A 102 -9.74 4.72 1.20
C MET A 102 -11.27 4.67 1.03
N SER A 103 -11.95 3.87 1.85
CA SER A 103 -13.41 3.71 1.78
C SER A 103 -14.19 4.91 2.36
N LYS A 104 -13.54 5.77 3.16
CA LYS A 104 -14.14 6.98 3.74
C LYS A 104 -13.78 8.25 2.98
N ALA A 105 -13.10 8.13 1.84
CA ALA A 105 -12.72 9.28 1.03
C ALA A 105 -13.96 10.06 0.57
N SER A 106 -14.11 11.29 1.07
CA SER A 106 -15.12 12.22 0.56
C SER A 106 -14.86 12.52 -0.91
N ASN A 107 -15.92 12.59 -1.73
CA ASN A 107 -15.81 12.80 -3.18
C ASN A 107 -14.79 11.85 -3.83
N ALA A 108 -14.92 10.54 -3.54
CA ALA A 108 -13.99 9.50 -3.98
C ALA A 108 -13.63 9.65 -5.47
N ARG A 109 -12.34 9.60 -5.77
CA ARG A 109 -11.88 9.74 -7.15
C ARG A 109 -12.21 8.48 -7.92
N LYS A 110 -12.54 8.64 -9.21
CA LYS A 110 -12.78 7.52 -10.14
C LYS A 110 -11.66 6.47 -10.10
N HIS A 111 -10.42 6.94 -10.02
CA HIS A 111 -9.23 6.08 -9.99
C HIS A 111 -8.62 6.09 -8.60
N LYS A 112 -8.19 4.92 -8.15
CA LYS A 112 -7.57 4.68 -6.85
C LYS A 112 -6.48 3.62 -6.94
N ALA A 113 -5.48 3.69 -6.07
CA ALA A 113 -4.39 2.71 -5.99
C ALA A 113 -3.81 2.63 -4.57
N ILE A 114 -3.30 1.46 -4.21
CA ILE A 114 -2.53 1.23 -2.99
C ILE A 114 -1.12 0.80 -3.42
N ILE A 115 -0.10 1.51 -2.96
CA ILE A 115 1.31 1.21 -3.20
C ILE A 115 1.93 0.80 -1.86
N ILE A 116 2.45 -0.43 -1.78
CA ILE A 116 3.07 -0.98 -0.59
C ILE A 116 4.58 -1.04 -0.81
N ILE A 117 5.36 -0.48 0.11
CA ILE A 117 6.83 -0.59 0.11
C ILE A 117 7.23 -1.36 1.36
N LEU A 118 7.78 -2.57 1.18
CA LEU A 118 8.09 -3.48 2.29
C LEU A 118 9.46 -4.14 2.17
N SER A 119 10.03 -4.58 3.30
CA SER A 119 11.35 -5.21 3.38
C SER A 119 11.35 -6.63 3.98
N GLY A 120 10.19 -7.17 4.35
CA GLY A 120 10.08 -8.52 4.90
C GLY A 120 8.64 -8.96 5.06
N GLU A 121 8.46 -10.11 5.70
CA GLU A 121 7.14 -10.67 6.03
C GLU A 121 6.43 -9.89 7.15
N THR A 122 5.12 -10.03 7.21
CA THR A 122 4.35 -9.61 8.38
C THR A 122 4.53 -10.58 9.56
N SER A 123 4.12 -10.16 10.76
CA SER A 123 4.17 -11.03 11.95
C SER A 123 3.21 -12.23 11.81
N GLU A 124 3.53 -13.37 12.43
CA GLU A 124 2.70 -14.59 12.36
C GLU A 124 1.22 -14.36 12.69
N TRP A 125 0.93 -13.58 13.74
CA TRP A 125 -0.44 -13.25 14.15
C TRP A 125 -1.22 -12.47 13.08
N ASP A 126 -0.52 -11.82 12.16
CA ASP A 126 -1.07 -10.92 11.15
C ASP A 126 -1.16 -11.57 9.75
N LYS A 127 -0.57 -12.75 9.53
CA LYS A 127 -0.56 -13.42 8.21
C LYS A 127 -1.96 -13.70 7.67
N GLN A 128 -2.86 -14.20 8.51
CA GLN A 128 -4.25 -14.43 8.11
C GLN A 128 -4.99 -13.12 7.79
N THR A 129 -4.74 -12.07 8.59
CA THR A 129 -5.29 -10.73 8.34
C THR A 129 -4.79 -10.18 7.01
N LEU A 130 -3.50 -10.33 6.70
CA LEU A 130 -2.90 -9.90 5.44
C LEU A 130 -3.53 -10.58 4.24
N ALA A 131 -3.68 -11.91 4.28
CA ALA A 131 -4.32 -12.68 3.21
C ALA A 131 -5.78 -12.23 2.97
N GLN A 132 -6.54 -12.02 4.05
CA GLN A 132 -7.93 -11.57 3.94
C GLN A 132 -8.02 -10.11 3.47
N ALA A 133 -7.16 -9.23 3.98
CA ALA A 133 -7.15 -7.82 3.64
C ALA A 133 -6.76 -7.61 2.17
N SER A 134 -5.74 -8.31 1.68
CA SER A 134 -5.32 -8.24 0.27
C SER A 134 -6.40 -8.76 -0.67
N LEU A 135 -7.05 -9.87 -0.34
CA LEU A 135 -8.16 -10.42 -1.12
C LEU A 135 -9.34 -9.44 -1.16
N ASN A 136 -9.75 -8.91 0.00
CA ASN A 136 -10.84 -7.94 0.08
C ASN A 136 -10.53 -6.68 -0.72
N ALA A 137 -9.32 -6.14 -0.59
CA ALA A 137 -8.87 -4.97 -1.34
C ALA A 137 -9.03 -5.17 -2.86
N LYS A 138 -8.52 -6.30 -3.36
CA LYS A 138 -8.60 -6.65 -4.78
C LYS A 138 -10.05 -6.77 -5.24
N CYS A 139 -10.90 -7.43 -4.45
CA CYS A 139 -12.31 -7.61 -4.76
C CYS A 139 -13.13 -6.32 -4.69
N GLU A 140 -12.76 -5.37 -3.82
CA GLU A 140 -13.36 -4.03 -3.74
C GLU A 140 -12.78 -3.05 -4.79
N GLY A 141 -11.96 -3.57 -5.72
CA GLY A 141 -11.41 -2.82 -6.84
C GLY A 141 -10.32 -1.83 -6.42
N TYR A 142 -9.57 -2.12 -5.35
CA TYR A 142 -8.35 -1.42 -4.99
C TYR A 142 -7.15 -2.15 -5.63
N PRO A 143 -6.53 -1.58 -6.68
CA PRO A 143 -5.29 -2.09 -7.23
C PRO A 143 -4.20 -2.00 -6.16
N ILE A 144 -3.52 -3.11 -5.89
CA ILE A 144 -2.36 -3.19 -5.00
C ILE A 144 -1.11 -3.38 -5.84
N PHE A 145 -0.17 -2.45 -5.69
CA PHE A 145 1.16 -2.51 -6.26
C PHE A 145 2.20 -2.62 -5.14
N VAL A 146 3.21 -3.47 -5.33
CA VAL A 146 4.15 -3.85 -4.28
C VAL A 146 5.58 -3.60 -4.74
N LEU A 147 6.32 -2.83 -3.94
CA LEU A 147 7.77 -2.65 -4.02
C LEU A 147 8.43 -3.41 -2.88
N PHE A 148 9.04 -4.53 -3.21
CA PHE A 148 9.75 -5.35 -2.24
C PHE A 148 11.25 -5.02 -2.25
N THR A 149 11.78 -4.64 -1.09
CA THR A 149 13.17 -4.19 -0.90
C THR A 149 14.00 -5.16 -0.04
N GLY A 150 13.36 -6.20 0.49
CA GLY A 150 14.01 -7.23 1.30
C GLY A 150 14.87 -8.19 0.48
N LYS A 151 15.68 -8.99 1.18
CA LYS A 151 16.49 -10.06 0.57
C LYS A 151 15.79 -11.41 0.61
N THR A 152 15.03 -11.67 1.68
CA THR A 152 14.39 -12.95 1.98
C THR A 152 12.92 -12.72 2.29
N TYR A 153 12.06 -13.60 1.78
CA TYR A 153 10.63 -13.61 2.06
C TYR A 153 10.02 -14.95 1.66
N ASN A 154 8.85 -15.27 2.21
CA ASN A 154 8.00 -16.36 1.78
C ASN A 154 7.36 -16.02 0.42
N ASP A 155 7.74 -16.77 -0.63
CA ASP A 155 7.25 -16.53 -1.99
C ASP A 155 5.73 -16.47 -2.06
N THR A 156 5.01 -17.25 -1.25
CA THR A 156 3.54 -17.24 -1.23
C THR A 156 2.98 -15.93 -0.67
N GLU A 157 3.46 -15.45 0.48
CA GLU A 157 2.94 -14.22 1.11
C GLU A 157 3.13 -13.00 0.18
N LEU A 158 4.32 -12.85 -0.41
CA LEU A 158 4.59 -11.71 -1.29
C LEU A 158 3.85 -11.82 -2.62
N MET A 159 3.70 -13.01 -3.19
CA MET A 159 3.04 -13.19 -4.49
C MET A 159 1.52 -13.05 -4.39
N ASP A 160 0.92 -13.36 -3.24
CA ASP A 160 -0.52 -13.22 -3.00
C ASP A 160 -0.95 -11.79 -2.63
N LEU A 161 -0.02 -10.94 -2.20
CA LEU A 161 -0.30 -9.54 -1.84
C LEU A 161 -0.74 -8.65 -3.02
N PRO A 162 0.03 -8.55 -4.13
CA PRO A 162 -0.28 -7.64 -5.24
C PRO A 162 -1.56 -8.04 -5.99
N SER A 163 -2.05 -7.10 -6.80
CA SER A 163 -3.08 -7.38 -7.80
C SER A 163 -2.54 -8.22 -8.96
N ILE A 164 -3.45 -8.82 -9.72
CA ILE A 164 -3.08 -9.67 -10.87
C ILE A 164 -3.17 -8.87 -12.18
N PRO A 165 -2.30 -9.14 -13.16
CA PRO A 165 -1.24 -10.15 -13.14
C PRO A 165 -0.02 -9.67 -12.32
N VAL A 166 0.64 -10.58 -11.58
CA VAL A 166 1.62 -10.24 -10.54
C VAL A 166 2.85 -9.54 -11.11
N ASP A 167 3.30 -9.93 -12.29
CA ASP A 167 4.40 -9.31 -13.06
C ASP A 167 4.18 -7.82 -13.37
N HIS A 168 2.93 -7.37 -13.41
CA HIS A 168 2.59 -5.94 -13.58
C HIS A 168 2.42 -5.18 -12.26
N HIS A 169 2.44 -5.88 -11.12
CA HIS A 169 2.07 -5.33 -9.81
C HIS A 169 3.08 -5.58 -8.70
N LEU A 170 4.16 -6.30 -8.99
CA LEU A 170 5.22 -6.59 -8.04
C LEU A 170 6.57 -6.27 -8.66
N LEU A 171 7.36 -5.49 -7.93
CA LEU A 171 8.75 -5.25 -8.26
C LEU A 171 9.65 -5.57 -7.07
N GLN A 172 10.66 -6.39 -7.32
CA GLN A 172 11.60 -6.89 -6.32
C GLN A 172 12.97 -6.25 -6.54
N LEU A 173 13.35 -5.32 -5.68
CA LEU A 173 14.54 -4.50 -5.83
C LEU A 173 15.77 -5.03 -5.08
N GLY A 174 15.57 -5.83 -4.02
CA GLY A 174 16.62 -6.20 -3.06
C GLY A 174 17.24 -7.59 -3.23
N ARG A 175 16.86 -8.36 -4.26
CA ARG A 175 17.27 -9.78 -4.39
C ARG A 175 18.73 -9.98 -4.82
N ILE A 176 19.25 -9.14 -5.72
CA ILE A 176 20.58 -9.37 -6.34
C ILE A 176 21.52 -8.17 -6.11
N HIS A 177 20.98 -6.94 -6.09
CA HIS A 177 21.74 -5.70 -5.97
C HIS A 177 21.10 -4.72 -4.98
N LYS A 178 21.74 -3.55 -4.77
CA LYS A 178 21.13 -2.44 -4.04
C LYS A 178 19.82 -2.05 -4.73
N PRO A 179 18.73 -1.75 -3.98
CA PRO A 179 17.46 -1.38 -4.58
C PRO A 179 17.56 -0.25 -5.62
N GLU A 180 17.24 -0.55 -6.89
CA GLU A 180 17.26 0.42 -7.99
C GLU A 180 15.93 1.20 -8.07
N PHE A 181 15.75 2.16 -7.17
CA PHE A 181 14.53 2.98 -7.13
C PHE A 181 14.30 3.82 -8.39
N GLY A 182 15.31 4.02 -9.25
CA GLY A 182 15.14 4.65 -10.56
C GLY A 182 14.27 3.82 -11.51
N TYR A 183 14.50 2.50 -11.57
CA TYR A 183 13.65 1.58 -12.33
C TYR A 183 12.25 1.50 -11.71
N ALA A 184 12.19 1.42 -10.37
CA ALA A 184 10.93 1.41 -9.64
C ALA A 184 10.07 2.64 -9.95
N LEU A 185 10.68 3.82 -10.03
CA LEU A 185 9.97 5.07 -10.35
C LEU A 185 9.27 4.98 -11.71
N GLY A 186 9.98 4.52 -12.75
CA GLY A 186 9.41 4.37 -14.09
C GLY A 186 8.29 3.33 -14.15
N PHE A 187 8.49 2.19 -13.48
CA PHE A 187 7.52 1.11 -13.45
C PHE A 187 6.25 1.50 -12.69
N THR A 188 6.39 2.06 -11.48
CA THR A 188 5.24 2.50 -10.67
C THR A 188 4.48 3.64 -11.35
N HIS A 189 5.17 4.59 -11.99
CA HIS A 189 4.52 5.63 -12.79
C HIS A 189 3.72 5.03 -13.96
N SER A 190 4.27 4.03 -14.66
CA SER A 190 3.57 3.32 -15.74
C SER A 190 2.33 2.59 -15.23
N PHE A 191 2.43 1.94 -14.05
CA PHE A 191 1.30 1.32 -13.37
C PHE A 191 0.18 2.33 -13.06
N LEU A 192 0.49 3.49 -12.45
CA LEU A 192 -0.54 4.50 -12.18
C LEU A 192 -1.20 5.04 -13.46
N ASN A 193 -0.42 5.22 -14.53
CA ASN A 193 -0.95 5.64 -15.82
C ASN A 193 -1.84 4.57 -16.47
N SER A 194 -1.55 3.29 -16.27
CA SER A 194 -2.39 2.19 -16.77
C SER A 194 -3.77 2.21 -16.09
N ILE A 195 -3.83 2.53 -14.79
CA ILE A 195 -5.10 2.71 -14.05
C ILE A 195 -5.86 3.93 -14.56
N ARG A 196 -5.18 5.07 -14.77
CA ARG A 196 -5.83 6.30 -15.31
C ARG A 196 -6.43 6.07 -16.70
N ARG A 197 -5.79 5.23 -17.51
CA ARG A 197 -6.25 4.84 -18.85
C ARG A 197 -7.23 3.66 -18.84
N SER A 198 -7.53 3.08 -17.68
CA SER A 198 -8.38 1.89 -17.55
C SER A 198 -7.91 0.72 -18.42
N ILE A 199 -6.58 0.53 -18.57
CA ILE A 199 -6.00 -0.57 -19.35
C ILE A 199 -6.35 -1.91 -18.68
N ASN A 200 -6.15 -1.99 -17.37
CA ASN A 200 -6.52 -3.15 -16.56
C ASN A 200 -7.87 -2.93 -15.86
N LYS A 201 -8.62 -4.01 -15.66
CA LYS A 201 -9.85 -4.02 -14.86
C LYS A 201 -9.54 -4.46 -13.43
N TYR A 202 -10.16 -3.81 -12.45
CA TYR A 202 -10.00 -4.13 -11.03
C TYR A 202 -11.39 -4.22 -10.36
N PRO A 203 -11.80 -5.38 -9.81
CA PRO A 203 -11.11 -6.67 -9.94
C PRO A 203 -11.07 -7.17 -11.39
N PRO A 204 -10.04 -7.92 -11.78
CA PRO A 204 -9.98 -8.54 -13.10
C PRO A 204 -10.95 -9.73 -13.21
N PRO A 205 -11.40 -10.10 -14.43
CA PRO A 205 -12.47 -11.08 -14.63
C PRO A 205 -12.21 -12.44 -13.96
N GLU A 206 -10.96 -12.87 -13.89
CA GLU A 206 -10.57 -14.16 -13.30
C GLU A 206 -10.82 -14.20 -11.78
N MET A 207 -10.93 -13.05 -11.12
CA MET A 207 -11.22 -12.95 -9.69
C MET A 207 -12.71 -13.04 -9.36
N LYS A 208 -13.61 -13.05 -10.35
CA LYS A 208 -15.07 -12.97 -10.14
C LYS A 208 -15.58 -14.05 -9.18
N SER A 209 -15.17 -15.31 -9.35
CA SER A 209 -15.59 -16.42 -8.48
C SER A 209 -15.10 -16.25 -7.04
N LYS A 210 -13.81 -15.93 -6.86
CA LYS A 210 -13.18 -15.68 -5.55
C LYS A 210 -13.88 -14.52 -4.83
N CYS A 211 -14.18 -13.43 -5.53
CA CYS A 211 -14.83 -12.26 -4.94
C CYS A 211 -16.30 -12.50 -4.57
N SER A 212 -17.04 -13.30 -5.35
CA SER A 212 -18.41 -13.70 -4.98
C SER A 212 -18.44 -14.50 -3.67
N ALA A 213 -17.47 -15.39 -3.44
CA ALA A 213 -17.36 -16.16 -2.20
C ALA A 213 -17.11 -15.26 -0.98
N VAL A 214 -16.26 -14.23 -1.13
CA VAL A 214 -16.01 -13.21 -0.09
C VAL A 214 -17.30 -12.44 0.25
N GLY A 215 -18.06 -12.03 -0.76
CA GLY A 215 -19.34 -11.35 -0.57
C GLY A 215 -20.37 -12.20 0.19
N SER A 216 -20.48 -13.48 -0.16
CA SER A 216 -21.38 -14.43 0.51
C SER A 216 -20.99 -14.66 1.99
N ALA A 217 -19.69 -14.79 2.28
CA ALA A 217 -19.19 -14.94 3.65
C ALA A 217 -19.47 -13.71 4.52
N ARG A 218 -19.42 -12.50 3.94
CA ARG A 218 -19.76 -11.25 4.63
C ARG A 218 -21.25 -11.16 4.96
N GLY A 219 -22.12 -11.58 4.03
CA GLY A 219 -23.57 -11.61 4.23
C GLY A 219 -24.00 -12.54 5.38
N LYS A 220 -23.36 -13.71 5.53
CA LYS A 220 -23.65 -14.67 6.61
C LYS A 220 -23.17 -14.27 8.00
N ARG A 221 -22.24 -13.30 8.12
CA ARG A 221 -21.76 -12.78 9.42
C ARG A 221 -22.61 -11.62 9.94
N LEU A 222 -23.50 -11.07 9.12
CA LEU A 222 -24.39 -9.95 9.44
C LEU A 222 -25.85 -10.38 9.64
N SER A 223 -26.14 -11.68 9.47
CA SER A 223 -27.43 -12.34 9.70
C SER A 223 -27.36 -13.21 10.94
#